data_AF-A0AAW9JHE3-F1
#
_entry.id   AF-A0AAW9JHE3-F1
#
_cell.length_a   1.000
_cell.length_b   1.000
_cell.length_c   1.000
_cell.angle_alpha   90.00
_cell.angle_beta   90.00
_cell.angle_gamma   90.00
#
_symmetry.space_group_name_H-M   'P 1'
#
loop_
_entity.id
_entity.type
_entity.pdbx_description
1 polymer ?
#
loop_
_entity_poly.entity_id
_entity_poly.type
_entity_poly.pdbx_seq_one_letter_code
_entity_poly.pdbx_strand_id
1 'polypeptide(L)'
;MTKQNKAYKFRLYPTEDQAHLMRKTFGCVRFVYNRMLAERKEAYEKHKDDKDQLKKQKLPTPAKYKAEFEWLKEVDSLALANAQLNLQTAYKNFFRGQNDFPTFK
;
A
#
# COMPACT_ATOMS: atom_id res chain seq x y z
N MET A 1 -10.95 -37.15 -18.25
CA MET A 1 -9.52 -36.80 -18.35
C MET A 1 -9.21 -35.71 -17.34
N THR A 2 -8.28 -35.95 -16.40
CA THR A 2 -7.90 -34.99 -15.36
C THR A 2 -6.98 -33.92 -15.96
N LYS A 3 -7.37 -32.64 -15.87
CA LYS A 3 -6.57 -31.52 -16.42
C LYS A 3 -5.28 -31.35 -15.59
N GLN A 4 -4.13 -31.61 -16.19
CA GLN A 4 -2.84 -31.29 -15.57
C GLN A 4 -2.42 -29.86 -15.94
N ASN A 5 -2.22 -29.02 -14.94
CA ASN A 5 -1.68 -27.67 -15.12
C ASN A 5 -0.14 -27.74 -15.01
N LYS A 6 0.56 -27.21 -16.02
CA LYS A 6 2.02 -27.05 -15.99
C LYS A 6 2.37 -25.62 -15.56
N ALA A 7 3.36 -25.47 -14.69
CA ALA A 7 3.92 -24.18 -14.28
C ALA A 7 5.44 -24.19 -14.44
N TYR A 8 6.01 -23.03 -14.77
CA TYR A 8 7.45 -22.85 -14.95
C TYR A 8 7.95 -21.74 -14.04
N LYS A 9 9.19 -21.87 -13.55
CA LYS A 9 9.86 -20.88 -12.69
C LYS A 9 11.17 -20.45 -13.33
N PHE A 10 11.34 -19.15 -13.52
CA PHE A 10 12.55 -18.57 -14.10
C PHE A 10 13.12 -17.51 -13.18
N ARG A 11 14.45 -17.32 -13.25
CA ARG A 11 15.11 -16.17 -12.62
C ARG A 11 15.04 -14.98 -13.58
N LEU A 12 14.65 -13.82 -13.06
CA LEU A 12 14.69 -12.56 -13.80
C LEU A 12 16.12 -12.00 -13.79
N TYR A 13 16.58 -11.52 -14.94
CA TYR A 13 17.83 -10.78 -15.09
C TYR A 13 17.52 -9.39 -15.67
N PRO A 14 17.19 -8.40 -14.82
CA PRO A 14 16.81 -7.09 -15.30
C PRO A 14 18.01 -6.33 -15.86
N THR A 15 17.78 -5.49 -16.86
CA THR A 15 18.74 -4.44 -17.26
C THR A 15 18.91 -3.41 -16.14
N GLU A 16 19.93 -2.56 -16.22
CA GLU A 16 20.16 -1.51 -15.23
C GLU A 16 18.94 -0.59 -15.07
N ASP A 17 18.34 -0.16 -16.19
CA ASP A 17 17.13 0.67 -16.21
C ASP A 17 15.93 -0.02 -15.56
N GLN A 18 15.74 -1.32 -15.84
CA GLN A 18 14.68 -2.11 -15.23
C GLN A 18 14.88 -2.23 -13.72
N ALA A 19 16.12 -2.51 -13.28
CA ALA A 19 16.45 -2.60 -11.87
C ALA A 19 16.24 -1.25 -11.17
N HIS A 20 16.58 -0.13 -11.82
CA HIS A 20 16.31 1.22 -11.31
C HIS A 20 14.82 1.48 -11.16
N LEU A 21 14.02 1.19 -12.19
CA LEU A 21 12.57 1.33 -12.15
C LEU A 21 11.92 0.48 -11.05
N MET A 22 12.38 -0.76 -10.87
CA MET A 22 11.93 -1.64 -9.79
C MET A 22 12.23 -1.04 -8.42
N ARG A 23 13.46 -0.56 -8.19
CA ARG A 23 13.84 0.09 -6.92
C ARG A 23 13.01 1.34 -6.64
N LYS A 24 12.81 2.20 -7.64
CA LYS A 24 11.91 3.36 -7.55
C LYS A 24 10.50 2.93 -7.17
N THR A 25 9.96 1.94 -7.87
CA THR A 25 8.60 1.41 -7.63
C THR A 25 8.46 0.91 -6.19
N PHE A 26 9.40 0.11 -5.69
CA PHE A 26 9.36 -0.38 -4.31
C PHE A 26 9.47 0.75 -3.29
N GLY A 27 10.33 1.74 -3.53
CA GLY A 27 10.45 2.93 -2.68
C GLY A 27 9.13 3.71 -2.63
N CYS A 28 8.50 3.95 -3.78
CA CYS A 28 7.22 4.66 -3.87
C CYS A 28 6.09 3.92 -3.16
N VAL A 29 5.98 2.59 -3.36
CA VAL A 29 4.99 1.76 -2.69
C VAL A 29 5.17 1.78 -1.17
N ARG A 30 6.41 1.63 -0.68
CA ARG A 30 6.74 1.71 0.75
C ARG A 30 6.35 3.07 1.32
N PHE A 31 6.70 4.15 0.64
CA PHE A 31 6.36 5.51 1.05
C PHE A 31 4.84 5.70 1.16
N VAL A 32 4.09 5.36 0.11
CA VAL A 32 2.63 5.51 0.11
C VAL A 32 1.99 4.70 1.23
N TYR A 33 2.42 3.45 1.43
CA TYR A 33 1.93 2.62 2.53
C TYR A 33 2.16 3.27 3.90
N ASN A 34 3.40 3.70 4.17
CA ASN A 34 3.78 4.28 5.46
C ASN A 34 3.07 5.62 5.69
N ARG A 35 2.94 6.45 4.65
CA ARG A 35 2.23 7.74 4.73
C ARG A 35 0.74 7.54 5.05
N MET A 36 0.07 6.60 4.38
CA MET A 36 -1.33 6.29 4.67
C MET A 36 -1.54 5.71 6.08
N LEU A 37 -0.62 4.86 6.54
CA LEU A 37 -0.67 4.32 7.90
C LEU A 37 -0.44 5.41 8.94
N ALA A 38 0.49 6.34 8.71
CA ALA A 38 0.71 7.49 9.58
C ALA A 38 -0.54 8.38 9.68
N GLU A 39 -1.13 8.78 8.54
CA GLU A 39 -2.35 9.60 8.53
C GLU A 39 -3.54 8.90 9.21
N ARG A 40 -3.66 7.57 9.07
CA ARG A 40 -4.68 6.80 9.79
C ARG A 40 -4.47 6.78 11.30
N LYS A 41 -3.23 6.62 11.75
CA LYS A 41 -2.89 6.68 13.18
C LYS A 41 -3.21 8.06 13.75
N GLU A 42 -2.82 9.12 13.05
CA GLU A 42 -3.10 10.50 13.46
C GLU A 42 -4.60 10.78 13.54
N ALA A 43 -5.37 10.38 12.52
CA ALA A 43 -6.82 10.55 12.51
C ALA A 43 -7.49 9.77 13.64
N TYR A 44 -7.01 8.56 13.96
CA TYR A 44 -7.49 7.79 15.10
C TYR A 44 -7.19 8.50 16.42
N GLU A 45 -5.94 8.89 16.68
CA GLU A 45 -5.56 9.55 17.93
C GLU A 45 -6.34 10.85 18.17
N LYS A 46 -6.62 11.61 17.10
CA LYS A 46 -7.39 12.86 17.17
C LYS A 46 -8.88 12.66 17.46
N HIS A 47 -9.46 11.53 17.04
CA HIS A 47 -10.91 11.32 17.05
C HIS A 47 -11.34 10.07 17.84
N LYS A 48 -10.44 9.38 18.54
CA LYS A 48 -10.75 8.14 19.28
C LYS A 48 -11.86 8.31 20.33
N ASP A 49 -12.01 9.51 20.88
CA ASP A 49 -13.02 9.84 21.88
C ASP A 49 -14.41 10.19 21.27
N ASP A 50 -14.46 10.52 19.98
CA ASP A 50 -15.69 10.83 19.24
C ASP A 50 -15.88 9.83 18.09
N LYS A 51 -16.68 8.79 18.37
CA LYS A 51 -16.96 7.70 17.43
C LYS A 51 -17.65 8.17 16.15
N ASP A 52 -18.46 9.23 16.21
CA ASP A 52 -19.19 9.73 15.04
C ASP A 52 -18.26 10.52 14.13
N GLN A 53 -17.36 11.32 14.69
CA GLN A 53 -16.30 11.99 13.93
C GLN A 53 -15.30 11.00 13.34
N LEU A 54 -14.93 9.96 14.09
CA LEU A 54 -14.00 8.94 13.61
C LEU A 54 -14.56 8.19 12.39
N LYS A 55 -15.86 7.84 12.40
CA LYS A 55 -16.54 7.18 11.27
C LYS A 55 -16.64 8.07 10.03
N LYS A 56 -16.66 9.40 10.20
CA LYS A 56 -16.72 10.37 9.10
C LYS A 56 -15.38 10.61 8.42
N GLN A 57 -14.25 10.18 9.02
CA GLN A 57 -12.93 10.40 8.45
C GLN A 57 -12.77 9.66 7.12
N LYS A 58 -12.48 10.42 6.05
CA LYS A 58 -12.17 9.85 4.74
C LYS A 58 -10.70 9.45 4.69
N LEU A 59 -10.46 8.23 4.26
CA LEU A 59 -9.11 7.72 4.11
C LEU A 59 -8.48 8.29 2.83
N PRO A 60 -7.21 8.74 2.88
CA PRO A 60 -6.53 9.28 1.72
C PRO A 60 -6.36 8.21 0.63
N THR A 61 -6.40 8.65 -0.63
CA THR A 61 -6.07 7.82 -1.79
C THR A 61 -4.68 8.17 -2.30
N PRO A 62 -3.99 7.24 -3.00
CA PRO A 62 -2.69 7.54 -3.61
C PRO A 62 -2.70 8.76 -4.55
N ALA A 63 -3.86 9.10 -5.13
CA ALA A 63 -4.01 10.27 -5.99
C ALA A 63 -3.71 11.60 -5.25
N LYS A 64 -4.07 11.71 -3.97
CA LYS A 64 -3.73 12.86 -3.12
C LYS A 64 -2.21 13.08 -3.11
N TYR A 65 -1.45 12.02 -2.84
CA TYR A 65 0.00 12.12 -2.72
C TYR A 65 0.68 12.44 -4.04
N LYS A 66 0.11 12.05 -5.19
CA LYS A 66 0.69 12.42 -6.49
C LYS A 66 0.67 13.91 -6.77
N ALA A 67 -0.24 14.67 -6.14
CA ALA A 67 -0.26 16.12 -6.25
C ALA A 67 0.83 16.78 -5.38
N GLU A 68 1.16 16.17 -4.25
CA GLU A 68 2.18 16.67 -3.31
C GLU A 68 3.59 16.18 -3.67
N PHE A 69 3.70 14.98 -4.23
CA PHE A 69 4.94 14.27 -4.50
C PHE A 69 5.00 13.83 -5.97
N GLU A 70 5.48 14.73 -6.83
CA GLU A 70 5.55 14.53 -8.29
C GLU A 70 6.32 13.26 -8.70
N TRP A 71 7.32 12.83 -7.92
CA TRP A 71 8.10 11.61 -8.19
C TRP A 71 7.27 10.31 -8.08
N LEU A 72 6.11 10.32 -7.42
CA LEU A 72 5.12 9.23 -7.51
C LEU A 72 4.50 9.12 -8.92
N LYS A 73 4.71 10.16 -9.74
CA LYS A 73 4.53 10.30 -11.19
C LYS A 73 5.21 9.21 -12.01
N GLU A 74 6.40 8.83 -11.55
CA GLU A 74 7.42 8.10 -12.33
C GLU A 74 7.22 6.59 -12.34
N VAL A 75 6.29 6.07 -11.53
CA VAL A 75 6.08 4.63 -11.34
C VAL A 75 4.66 4.22 -11.68
N ASP A 76 4.47 2.92 -11.90
CA ASP A 76 3.17 2.36 -12.23
C ASP A 76 2.09 2.74 -11.19
N SER A 77 0.97 3.24 -11.69
CA SER A 77 -0.12 3.74 -10.84
C SER A 77 -0.83 2.61 -10.10
N LEU A 78 -0.87 1.39 -10.67
CA LEU A 78 -1.49 0.24 -10.04
C LEU A 78 -0.62 -0.27 -8.88
N ALA A 79 0.71 -0.17 -8.95
CA ALA A 79 1.59 -0.47 -7.83
C ALA A 79 1.26 0.40 -6.61
N LEU A 80 1.03 1.70 -6.80
CA LEU A 80 0.62 2.61 -5.73
C LEU A 80 -0.80 2.33 -5.21
N ALA A 81 -1.73 2.00 -6.10
CA ALA A 81 -3.07 1.57 -5.71
C ALA A 81 -3.04 0.28 -4.86
N ASN A 82 -2.17 -0.67 -5.20
CA ASN A 82 -1.98 -1.88 -4.42
C ASN A 82 -1.41 -1.61 -3.03
N ALA A 83 -0.61 -0.55 -2.83
CA ALA A 83 -0.18 -0.14 -1.50
C ALA A 83 -1.37 0.15 -0.57
N GLN A 84 -2.38 0.85 -1.09
CA GLN A 84 -3.63 1.12 -0.37
C GLN A 84 -4.41 -0.17 -0.08
N LEU A 85 -4.56 -1.06 -1.07
CA LEU A 85 -5.28 -2.33 -0.90
C LEU A 85 -4.60 -3.24 0.13
N ASN A 86 -3.26 -3.28 0.13
CA ASN A 86 -2.47 -4.01 1.11
C ASN A 86 -2.69 -3.45 2.52
N LEU A 87 -2.72 -2.13 2.68
CA LEU A 87 -3.01 -1.51 3.98
C LEU A 87 -4.45 -1.79 4.44
N GLN A 88 -5.43 -1.69 3.54
CA GLN A 88 -6.82 -2.05 3.85
C GLN A 88 -6.94 -3.50 4.31
N THR A 89 -6.27 -4.43 3.62
CA THR A 89 -6.23 -5.85 3.99
C THR A 89 -5.58 -6.05 5.35
N ALA A 90 -4.47 -5.36 5.64
CA ALA A 90 -3.80 -5.44 6.93
C ALA A 90 -4.72 -5.00 8.09
N TYR A 91 -5.43 -3.87 7.94
CA TYR A 91 -6.43 -3.43 8.92
C TYR A 91 -7.60 -4.41 9.05
N LYS A 92 -8.11 -4.93 7.94
CA LYS A 92 -9.19 -5.93 7.95
C LYS A 92 -8.79 -7.18 8.74
N ASN A 93 -7.56 -7.65 8.54
CA ASN A 93 -7.04 -8.81 9.26
C ASN A 93 -6.82 -8.52 10.75
N PHE A 94 -6.33 -7.33 11.09
CA PHE A 94 -6.22 -6.87 12.47
C PHE A 94 -7.58 -6.88 13.20
N PHE A 95 -8.61 -6.26 12.63
CA PHE A 95 -9.94 -6.24 13.25
C PHE A 95 -10.64 -7.60 13.29
N ARG A 96 -10.19 -8.56 12.46
CA ARG A 96 -10.63 -9.97 12.52
C ARG A 96 -9.86 -10.80 13.55
N GLY A 97 -8.86 -10.23 14.23
CA GLY A 97 -7.99 -10.95 15.15
C GLY A 97 -7.04 -11.95 14.46
N GLN A 98 -6.77 -11.78 13.16
CA GLN A 98 -5.92 -12.71 12.41
C GLN A 98 -4.44 -12.30 12.42
N ASN A 99 -4.16 -11.00 12.48
CA ASN A 99 -2.81 -10.44 12.45
C ASN A 99 -2.70 -9.29 13.46
N ASP A 100 -1.48 -8.94 13.83
CA ASP A 100 -1.19 -7.74 14.63
C ASP A 100 -1.48 -6.45 13.87
N PHE A 101 -1.45 -5.34 14.62
CA PHE A 101 -1.65 -4.01 14.07
C PHE A 101 -0.63 -3.68 12.96
N PRO A 102 -1.03 -3.04 11.85
CA PRO A 102 -0.12 -2.71 10.75
C PRO A 102 1.08 -1.85 11.18
N THR A 103 2.28 -2.27 10.79
CA THR A 103 3.54 -1.55 11.03
C THR A 103 4.07 -0.89 9.76
N PHE A 104 5.01 0.05 9.90
CA PHE A 104 5.71 0.61 8.76
C PHE A 104 6.52 -0.48 8.02
N LYS A 105 6.67 -0.29 6.71
CA LYS A 105 7.39 -1.15 5.77
C LYS A 105 8.73 -0.56 5.36
#